data_AF-A0A377G7B8-F1
#
_entry.id   AF-A0A377G7B8-F1
#
_cell.length_a   1.000
_cell.length_b   1.000
_cell.length_c   1.000
_cell.angle_alpha   90.00
_cell.angle_beta   90.00
_cell.angle_gamma   90.00
#
_symmetry.space_group_name_H-M   'P 1'
#
loop_
_entity.id
_entity.type
_entity.pdbx_description
1 polymer ?
#
loop_
_entity_poly.entity_id
_entity_poly.type
_entity_poly.pdbx_seq_one_letter_code
_entity_poly.pdbx_strand_id
1 'polypeptide(L)'
;MREKSSKKAQFQASPIGAIPDFDEHQTALDYVKLGEIFAYYRNKHGIRLIRNGDFNTHVLQDNIKGFAAQLDAVTAKTLPYYNFLKICEFSDSAISKSYAHLLTKELNELYSFLKSKGFLENNRLKENLDSAQMHEIETFCQTNLSAQEKSKLEERRKRLSSKLSLAMHTCCLTKEQAIDEMLDIQKSLGEDEMVGYVFTNNVRSPRSNVHFEAVIITKHEIIKPVEWGVDILPKEMLDHTDEGLNSAAFFSPRADLLTDKGLPPQQQVDKSHSGALCVLYLKKLLQGNGKALFEDSLRIPLYDENDKLNYVFIPPPNIMQYSQNDKFIKFYQMLMGEKVEISSDQPTPHNLKDLLLESKTRAHLLGDRKTAQLNQNLIDKFDAFSKKWLRGCEEACKKRDQMFLDNDENSYNIYLAYAAKRLLDEEHSPKEERVKQDSTAEKKQEKEQEKEQEATNVHVNDSQEHSVEARVSASQTEDPPQTSIPQPAQPSISSQAKENVPSDLKDPKEKFKEDLQEYVFKRISEAGGQDLAAHHRTKILTLKFGYSAEQKITAVNKLICALDMQNKLEKRPKKMELTETDIGALTTSRLYGNVIKKHLGLFNQILEKLPEIENQKVNNFRHDI
;
A
#
# COMPACT_ATOMS: atom_id res chain seq x y z
N MET A 1 -7.41 36.17 8.62
CA MET A 1 -7.85 35.01 7.79
C MET A 1 -6.70 34.18 7.18
N ARG A 2 -5.41 34.42 7.46
CA ARG A 2 -4.29 33.76 6.74
C ARG A 2 -3.86 32.37 7.28
N GLU A 3 -4.24 31.98 8.50
CA GLU A 3 -3.66 30.79 9.16
C GLU A 3 -4.28 29.43 8.79
N LYS A 4 -5.40 29.39 8.05
CA LYS A 4 -5.98 28.10 7.60
C LYS A 4 -5.12 27.36 6.57
N SER A 5 -4.12 28.03 5.98
CA SER A 5 -3.31 27.49 4.88
C SER A 5 -2.15 26.58 5.33
N SER A 6 -1.54 26.82 6.50
CA SER A 6 -0.27 26.16 6.86
C SER A 6 -0.41 24.67 7.18
N LYS A 7 -1.50 24.23 7.82
CA LYS A 7 -1.70 22.81 8.17
C LYS A 7 -2.02 21.91 6.98
N LYS A 8 -2.47 22.47 5.84
CA LYS A 8 -2.62 21.73 4.57
C LYS A 8 -1.27 21.63 3.81
N ALA A 9 -0.27 22.45 4.16
CA ALA A 9 1.04 22.49 3.53
C ALA A 9 2.06 21.47 4.10
N GLN A 10 1.86 20.94 5.31
CA GLN A 10 2.78 19.96 5.92
C GLN A 10 2.82 18.59 5.22
N PHE A 11 1.88 18.31 4.31
CA PHE A 11 1.86 17.09 3.49
C PHE A 11 1.67 17.46 2.01
N GLN A 12 2.46 18.42 1.53
CA GLN A 12 2.65 18.59 0.10
C GLN A 12 3.44 17.39 -0.42
N ALA A 13 2.79 16.54 -1.24
CA ALA A 13 3.57 15.82 -2.23
C ALA A 13 4.22 16.89 -3.10
N SER A 14 5.55 16.98 -3.07
CA SER A 14 6.24 17.76 -4.09
C SER A 14 5.88 17.15 -5.45
N PRO A 15 5.69 17.97 -6.50
CA PRO A 15 5.81 17.42 -7.83
C PRO A 15 7.18 16.78 -7.99
N ILE A 16 7.27 15.97 -9.04
CA ILE A 16 8.53 15.69 -9.72
C ILE A 16 9.21 17.05 -10.07
N GLY A 17 10.10 17.53 -9.20
CA GLY A 17 11.02 18.64 -9.46
C GLY A 17 10.78 20.04 -8.86
N ALA A 18 9.90 20.28 -7.85
CA ALA A 18 9.69 21.66 -7.33
C ALA A 18 10.21 22.00 -5.92
N ILE A 19 10.73 21.06 -5.11
CA ILE A 19 11.37 21.40 -3.82
C ILE A 19 12.67 20.56 -3.67
N PRO A 20 13.86 21.19 -3.55
CA PRO A 20 15.11 20.48 -3.29
C PRO A 20 15.18 19.80 -1.91
N ASP A 21 14.40 20.29 -0.95
CA ASP A 21 14.47 19.95 0.48
C ASP A 21 13.21 19.20 1.00
N PHE A 22 12.40 18.60 0.13
CA PHE A 22 11.33 17.71 0.59
C PHE A 22 11.91 16.34 0.96
N ASP A 23 11.71 15.93 2.22
CA ASP A 23 12.26 14.68 2.75
C ASP A 23 11.51 13.45 2.19
N GLU A 24 11.97 12.97 1.02
CA GLU A 24 11.49 11.77 0.33
C GLU A 24 11.48 10.51 1.21
N HIS A 25 12.19 10.52 2.36
CA HIS A 25 12.30 9.37 3.26
C HIS A 25 11.09 9.17 4.19
N GLN A 26 10.17 10.14 4.32
CA GLN A 26 9.04 10.03 5.26
C GLN A 26 7.91 9.10 4.80
N THR A 27 7.71 8.90 3.49
CA THR A 27 6.64 8.05 2.94
C THR A 27 7.15 6.84 2.15
N ALA A 28 8.45 6.77 1.85
CA ALA A 28 9.06 5.66 1.14
C ALA A 28 8.96 4.33 1.92
N LEU A 29 8.67 3.24 1.20
CA LEU A 29 8.52 1.89 1.72
C LEU A 29 9.76 1.04 1.41
N ASP A 30 10.48 0.62 2.45
CA ASP A 30 11.57 -0.34 2.31
C ASP A 30 11.13 -1.78 2.60
N TYR A 31 12.05 -2.73 2.36
CA TYR A 31 11.79 -4.16 2.53
C TYR A 31 11.35 -4.55 3.95
N VAL A 32 11.86 -3.87 4.99
CA VAL A 32 11.52 -4.16 6.39
C VAL A 32 10.09 -3.70 6.66
N LYS A 33 9.76 -2.44 6.31
CA LYS A 33 8.41 -1.87 6.47
C LYS A 33 7.35 -2.72 5.76
N LEU A 34 7.65 -3.20 4.54
CA LEU A 34 6.77 -4.11 3.80
C LEU A 34 6.42 -5.37 4.62
N GLY A 35 7.36 -5.93 5.37
CA GLY A 35 7.09 -7.09 6.24
C GLY A 35 6.08 -6.80 7.35
N GLU A 36 6.20 -5.65 8.01
CA GLU A 36 5.28 -5.23 9.07
C GLU A 36 3.87 -4.94 8.51
N ILE A 37 3.81 -4.22 7.37
CA ILE A 37 2.57 -3.92 6.65
C ILE A 37 1.86 -5.21 6.19
N PHE A 38 2.60 -6.17 5.65
CA PHE A 38 2.05 -7.43 5.14
C PHE A 38 1.51 -8.29 6.27
N ALA A 39 2.20 -8.34 7.42
CA ALA A 39 1.70 -9.00 8.62
C ALA A 39 0.39 -8.35 9.13
N TYR A 40 0.30 -7.02 9.12
CA TYR A 40 -0.93 -6.31 9.48
C TYR A 40 -2.10 -6.63 8.52
N TYR A 41 -1.87 -6.65 7.20
CA TYR A 41 -2.91 -6.98 6.21
C TYR A 41 -3.35 -8.44 6.26
N ARG A 42 -2.43 -9.37 6.51
CA ARG A 42 -2.78 -10.77 6.77
C ARG A 42 -3.68 -10.90 8.01
N ASN A 43 -3.29 -10.27 9.12
CA ASN A 43 -3.99 -10.42 10.39
C ASN A 43 -5.34 -9.68 10.43
N LYS A 44 -5.47 -8.52 9.79
CA LYS A 44 -6.68 -7.67 9.86
C LYS A 44 -7.65 -7.84 8.68
N HIS A 45 -7.15 -8.23 7.52
CA HIS A 45 -7.95 -8.26 6.28
C HIS A 45 -7.96 -9.63 5.60
N GLY A 46 -7.27 -10.64 6.16
CA GLY A 46 -7.09 -11.94 5.53
C GLY A 46 -6.22 -11.90 4.26
N ILE A 47 -5.64 -10.74 3.92
CA ILE A 47 -4.91 -10.55 2.67
C ILE A 47 -3.51 -11.16 2.80
N ARG A 48 -3.27 -12.25 2.09
CA ARG A 48 -1.95 -12.87 1.96
C ARG A 48 -1.10 -12.05 0.99
N LEU A 49 0.04 -11.56 1.47
CA LEU A 49 1.07 -10.87 0.68
C LEU A 49 2.43 -11.56 0.88
N ILE A 50 3.24 -11.62 -0.16
CA ILE A 50 4.59 -12.23 -0.20
C ILE A 50 5.57 -11.22 -0.82
N ARG A 51 6.78 -11.09 -0.27
CA ARG A 51 7.90 -10.39 -0.92
C ARG A 51 8.81 -11.42 -1.60
N ASN A 52 9.52 -11.02 -2.64
CA ASN A 52 10.44 -11.92 -3.33
C ASN A 52 11.48 -12.52 -2.35
N GLY A 53 11.65 -13.85 -2.38
CA GLY A 53 12.54 -14.60 -1.50
C GLY A 53 11.94 -15.02 -0.14
N ASP A 54 10.73 -14.58 0.21
CA ASP A 54 10.02 -15.07 1.40
C ASP A 54 9.38 -16.46 1.18
N PHE A 55 9.24 -16.95 -0.07
CA PHE A 55 8.68 -18.28 -0.40
C PHE A 55 9.81 -19.26 -0.73
N ASN A 56 10.58 -19.00 -1.78
CA ASN A 56 11.77 -19.75 -2.19
C ASN A 56 13.00 -19.31 -1.38
N THR A 57 12.87 -19.35 -0.05
CA THR A 57 13.89 -18.93 0.92
C THR A 57 15.26 -19.59 0.72
N HIS A 58 15.30 -20.81 0.19
CA HIS A 58 16.53 -21.53 -0.13
C HIS A 58 17.38 -20.81 -1.20
N VAL A 59 16.75 -20.32 -2.28
CA VAL A 59 17.43 -19.55 -3.34
C VAL A 59 18.04 -18.26 -2.79
N LEU A 60 17.30 -17.57 -1.91
CA LEU A 60 17.80 -16.38 -1.22
C LEU A 60 19.00 -16.71 -0.32
N GLN A 61 18.97 -17.82 0.41
CA GLN A 61 20.12 -18.26 1.22
C GLN A 61 21.32 -18.63 0.36
N ASP A 62 21.13 -19.22 -0.82
CA ASP A 62 22.23 -19.57 -1.73
C ASP A 62 22.85 -18.32 -2.38
N ASN A 63 22.05 -17.31 -2.74
CA ASN A 63 22.55 -15.99 -3.12
C ASN A 63 23.41 -15.37 -2.00
N ILE A 64 22.94 -15.41 -0.75
CA ILE A 64 23.68 -14.90 0.44
C ILE A 64 25.00 -15.66 0.62
N LYS A 65 25.00 -17.00 0.55
CA LYS A 65 26.21 -17.84 0.63
C LYS A 65 27.20 -17.50 -0.47
N GLY A 66 26.73 -17.22 -1.69
CA GLY A 66 27.58 -16.81 -2.81
C GLY A 66 28.34 -15.51 -2.54
N PHE A 67 27.73 -14.53 -1.87
CA PHE A 67 28.42 -13.32 -1.42
C PHE A 67 29.33 -13.56 -0.21
N ALA A 68 28.90 -14.40 0.75
CA ALA A 68 29.71 -14.76 1.92
C ALA A 68 31.02 -15.46 1.51
N ALA A 69 30.96 -16.46 0.63
CA ALA A 69 32.15 -17.18 0.14
C ALA A 69 33.13 -16.27 -0.61
N GLN A 70 32.63 -15.28 -1.37
CA GLN A 70 33.48 -14.26 -1.99
C GLN A 70 34.11 -13.32 -0.94
N LEU A 71 33.34 -12.91 0.08
CA LEU A 71 33.84 -12.05 1.16
C LEU A 71 34.93 -12.76 1.97
N ASP A 72 34.73 -14.04 2.31
CA ASP A 72 35.71 -14.88 2.99
C ASP A 72 36.99 -15.01 2.17
N ALA A 73 36.89 -15.24 0.86
CA ALA A 73 38.04 -15.29 -0.03
C ALA A 73 38.80 -13.95 -0.08
N VAL A 74 38.12 -12.81 -0.24
CA VAL A 74 38.76 -11.48 -0.29
C VAL A 74 39.39 -11.11 1.06
N THR A 75 38.79 -11.51 2.19
CA THR A 75 39.26 -11.19 3.55
C THR A 75 40.24 -12.22 4.12
N ALA A 76 40.48 -13.33 3.43
CA ALA A 76 41.44 -14.36 3.83
C ALA A 76 42.83 -13.77 4.15
N LYS A 77 43.46 -14.32 5.20
CA LYS A 77 44.85 -14.00 5.58
C LYS A 77 45.88 -14.77 4.77
N THR A 78 45.50 -15.94 4.26
CA THR A 78 46.31 -16.77 3.35
C THR A 78 46.08 -16.29 1.92
N LEU A 79 47.18 -16.06 1.17
CA LEU A 79 47.15 -15.63 -0.23
C LEU A 79 46.17 -14.45 -0.52
N PRO A 80 46.21 -13.35 0.26
CA PRO A 80 45.21 -12.29 0.23
C PRO A 80 45.04 -11.60 -1.13
N TYR A 81 46.12 -11.41 -1.89
CA TYR A 81 46.05 -10.77 -3.20
C TYR A 81 45.62 -11.76 -4.28
N TYR A 82 46.12 -13.00 -4.25
CA TYR A 82 45.67 -14.03 -5.19
C TYR A 82 44.15 -14.30 -5.06
N ASN A 83 43.64 -14.47 -3.82
CA ASN A 83 42.21 -14.73 -3.59
C ASN A 83 41.32 -13.54 -4.00
N PHE A 84 41.80 -12.31 -3.80
CA PHE A 84 41.15 -11.11 -4.34
C PHE A 84 41.12 -11.12 -5.87
N LEU A 85 42.27 -11.36 -6.51
CA LEU A 85 42.40 -11.35 -7.97
C LEU A 85 41.59 -12.45 -8.66
N LYS A 86 41.33 -13.59 -8.00
CA LYS A 86 40.49 -14.68 -8.52
C LYS A 86 39.05 -14.26 -8.79
N ILE A 87 38.54 -13.26 -8.06
CA ILE A 87 37.18 -12.71 -8.22
C ILE A 87 37.17 -11.56 -9.24
N CYS A 88 38.33 -11.02 -9.59
CA CYS A 88 38.47 -9.82 -10.41
C CYS A 88 38.65 -10.08 -11.91
N GLU A 89 38.32 -9.06 -12.69
CA GLU A 89 38.53 -9.01 -14.13
C GLU A 89 39.19 -7.70 -14.54
N PHE A 90 40.28 -7.78 -15.30
CA PHE A 90 40.99 -6.62 -15.82
C PHE A 90 40.26 -6.02 -17.02
N SER A 91 40.17 -4.69 -17.08
CA SER A 91 39.56 -3.97 -18.20
C SER A 91 40.25 -2.63 -18.47
N ASP A 92 40.31 -2.24 -19.73
CA ASP A 92 40.69 -0.87 -20.14
C ASP A 92 39.53 0.13 -19.98
N SER A 93 38.30 -0.35 -19.74
CA SER A 93 37.09 0.46 -19.68
C SER A 93 36.72 0.87 -18.26
N ALA A 94 36.67 2.18 -18.01
CA ALA A 94 36.11 2.77 -16.80
C ALA A 94 34.58 2.57 -16.66
N ILE A 95 33.91 2.08 -17.72
CA ILE A 95 32.44 1.97 -17.80
C ILE A 95 31.95 0.57 -17.35
N SER A 96 32.85 -0.35 -16.97
CA SER A 96 32.42 -1.70 -16.61
C SER A 96 31.57 -1.72 -15.33
N LYS A 97 30.35 -2.26 -15.44
CA LYS A 97 29.30 -2.17 -14.41
C LYS A 97 29.50 -3.13 -13.23
N SER A 98 30.41 -4.10 -13.31
CA SER A 98 30.69 -4.98 -12.17
C SER A 98 31.58 -4.30 -11.13
N TYR A 99 31.36 -4.63 -9.87
CA TYR A 99 32.14 -4.06 -8.76
C TYR A 99 33.50 -4.73 -8.55
N ALA A 100 33.81 -5.79 -9.30
CA ALA A 100 35.06 -6.57 -9.22
C ALA A 100 36.06 -6.25 -10.34
N HIS A 101 35.89 -5.14 -11.08
CA HIS A 101 36.83 -4.77 -12.15
C HIS A 101 38.08 -4.04 -11.65
N LEU A 102 39.20 -4.35 -12.31
CA LEU A 102 40.50 -3.71 -12.13
C LEU A 102 40.90 -2.98 -13.42
N LEU A 103 41.26 -1.70 -13.29
CA LEU A 103 41.70 -0.92 -14.43
C LEU A 103 43.16 -1.25 -14.76
N THR A 104 43.40 -1.76 -15.96
CA THR A 104 44.74 -2.10 -16.50
C THR A 104 45.73 -0.94 -16.33
N LYS A 105 45.30 0.29 -16.63
CA LYS A 105 46.10 1.53 -16.50
C LYS A 105 46.39 1.93 -15.05
N GLU A 106 45.60 1.46 -14.09
CA GLU A 106 45.84 1.73 -12.67
C GLU A 106 46.78 0.72 -12.02
N LEU A 107 46.80 -0.51 -12.54
CA LEU A 107 47.52 -1.69 -12.06
C LEU A 107 48.30 -2.34 -13.22
N ASN A 108 49.14 -1.53 -13.88
CA ASN A 108 49.83 -1.88 -15.11
C ASN A 108 51.01 -2.82 -14.87
N GLU A 109 51.74 -2.65 -13.76
CA GLU A 109 52.80 -3.58 -13.36
C GLU A 109 52.20 -4.97 -13.12
N LEU A 110 51.09 -5.03 -12.37
CA LEU A 110 50.37 -6.27 -12.08
C LEU A 110 49.82 -6.93 -13.35
N TYR A 111 49.09 -6.18 -14.18
CA TYR A 111 48.51 -6.73 -15.42
C TYR A 111 49.60 -7.22 -16.38
N SER A 112 50.70 -6.47 -16.52
CA SER A 112 51.84 -6.86 -17.36
C SER A 112 52.53 -8.13 -16.84
N PHE A 113 52.73 -8.25 -15.53
CA PHE A 113 53.28 -9.45 -14.90
C PHE A 113 52.40 -10.68 -15.18
N LEU A 114 51.11 -10.62 -14.81
CA LEU A 114 50.17 -11.73 -14.98
C LEU A 114 50.03 -12.16 -16.45
N LYS A 115 50.05 -11.19 -17.38
CA LYS A 115 50.03 -11.44 -18.82
C LYS A 115 51.32 -12.08 -19.33
N SER A 116 52.48 -11.58 -18.90
CA SER A 116 53.80 -12.10 -19.29
C SER A 116 54.03 -13.55 -18.84
N LYS A 117 53.46 -13.93 -17.69
CA LYS A 117 53.50 -15.27 -17.13
C LYS A 117 52.43 -16.22 -17.70
N GLY A 118 51.52 -15.70 -18.52
CA GLY A 118 50.40 -16.47 -19.06
C GLY A 118 49.39 -16.92 -18.00
N PHE A 119 49.28 -16.20 -16.87
CA PHE A 119 48.35 -16.49 -15.78
C PHE A 119 46.93 -15.96 -16.02
N LEU A 120 46.74 -15.15 -17.06
CA LEU A 120 45.44 -14.64 -17.48
C LEU A 120 44.82 -15.47 -18.61
N GLU A 121 43.50 -15.57 -18.58
CA GLU A 121 42.63 -16.05 -19.66
C GLU A 121 41.39 -15.14 -19.68
N ASN A 122 41.01 -14.62 -20.86
CA ASN A 122 39.89 -13.68 -21.01
C ASN A 122 39.90 -12.50 -19.99
N ASN A 123 41.09 -11.95 -19.72
CA ASN A 123 41.38 -10.91 -18.72
C ASN A 123 41.04 -11.25 -17.25
N ARG A 124 40.82 -12.53 -16.92
CA ARG A 124 40.67 -13.06 -15.56
C ARG A 124 41.86 -13.97 -15.22
N LEU A 125 42.11 -14.25 -13.94
CA LEU A 125 43.05 -15.31 -13.58
C LEU A 125 42.52 -16.67 -14.07
N LYS A 126 43.42 -17.51 -14.57
CA LYS A 126 43.12 -18.91 -14.90
C LYS A 126 42.64 -19.68 -13.69
N GLU A 127 41.65 -20.55 -13.90
CA GLU A 127 41.09 -21.39 -12.82
C GLU A 127 42.02 -22.52 -12.39
N ASN A 128 42.91 -22.97 -13.28
CA ASN A 128 43.78 -24.15 -13.13
C ASN A 128 45.23 -23.83 -12.72
N LEU A 129 45.46 -22.70 -12.04
CA LEU A 129 46.78 -22.34 -11.53
C LEU A 129 47.22 -23.29 -10.41
N ASP A 130 48.49 -23.67 -10.39
CA ASP A 130 49.07 -24.52 -9.33
C ASP A 130 49.53 -23.70 -8.09
N SER A 131 49.83 -24.40 -6.99
CA SER A 131 50.22 -23.74 -5.72
C SER A 131 51.49 -22.86 -5.85
N ALA A 132 52.46 -23.23 -6.69
CA ALA A 132 53.65 -22.41 -6.89
C ALA A 132 53.32 -21.13 -7.65
N GLN A 133 52.46 -21.22 -8.67
CA GLN A 133 51.95 -20.06 -9.41
C GLN A 133 51.12 -19.12 -8.52
N MET A 134 50.27 -19.66 -7.63
CA MET A 134 49.54 -18.87 -6.65
C MET A 134 50.48 -18.10 -5.70
N HIS A 135 51.53 -18.77 -5.21
CA HIS A 135 52.56 -18.13 -4.37
C HIS A 135 53.38 -17.09 -5.15
N GLU A 136 53.68 -17.32 -6.43
CA GLU A 136 54.39 -16.34 -7.26
C GLU A 136 53.58 -15.05 -7.44
N ILE A 137 52.28 -15.16 -7.71
CA ILE A 137 51.35 -14.02 -7.78
C ILE A 137 51.30 -13.26 -6.45
N GLU A 138 51.16 -13.98 -5.34
CA GLU A 138 51.08 -13.39 -4.02
C GLU A 138 52.38 -12.64 -3.65
N THR A 139 53.53 -13.26 -3.89
CA THR A 139 54.85 -12.62 -3.69
C THR A 139 54.99 -11.38 -4.56
N PHE A 140 54.61 -11.43 -5.85
CA PHE A 140 54.69 -10.26 -6.73
C PHE A 140 53.89 -9.08 -6.16
N CYS A 141 52.65 -9.31 -5.72
CA CYS A 141 51.80 -8.31 -5.08
C CYS A 141 52.33 -7.81 -3.72
N GLN A 142 53.01 -8.66 -2.96
CA GLN A 142 53.57 -8.30 -1.65
C GLN A 142 54.88 -7.51 -1.75
N THR A 143 55.82 -7.91 -2.61
CA THR A 143 57.21 -7.41 -2.59
C THR A 143 57.65 -6.68 -3.85
N ASN A 144 57.02 -6.93 -5.00
CA ASN A 144 57.52 -6.45 -6.30
C ASN A 144 56.66 -5.33 -6.90
N LEU A 145 55.37 -5.24 -6.55
CA LEU A 145 54.52 -4.11 -6.91
C LEU A 145 55.06 -2.80 -6.31
N SER A 146 55.06 -1.73 -7.10
CA SER A 146 55.36 -0.38 -6.59
C SER A 146 54.38 0.03 -5.49
N ALA A 147 54.85 0.87 -4.57
CA ALA A 147 54.04 1.35 -3.45
C ALA A 147 52.73 2.03 -3.90
N GLN A 148 52.73 2.65 -5.08
CA GLN A 148 51.54 3.28 -5.66
C GLN A 148 50.52 2.25 -6.14
N GLU A 149 50.91 1.27 -6.95
CA GLU A 149 49.96 0.23 -7.41
C GLU A 149 49.50 -0.64 -6.23
N LYS A 150 50.38 -0.95 -5.27
CA LYS A 150 50.02 -1.74 -4.08
C LYS A 150 48.97 -1.04 -3.21
N SER A 151 49.08 0.28 -3.06
CA SER A 151 48.08 1.09 -2.35
C SER A 151 46.70 1.03 -3.04
N LYS A 152 46.67 1.19 -4.38
CA LYS A 152 45.43 1.05 -5.16
C LYS A 152 44.85 -0.36 -5.07
N LEU A 153 45.68 -1.39 -5.11
CA LEU A 153 45.25 -2.79 -5.00
C LEU A 153 44.55 -3.05 -3.66
N GLU A 154 45.12 -2.57 -2.55
CA GLU A 154 44.48 -2.61 -1.22
C GLU A 154 43.20 -1.76 -1.12
N GLU A 155 43.16 -0.58 -1.73
CA GLU A 155 41.94 0.23 -1.80
C GLU A 155 40.82 -0.52 -2.54
N ARG A 156 41.13 -1.10 -3.71
CA ARG A 156 40.19 -1.90 -4.51
C ARG A 156 39.72 -3.13 -3.74
N ARG A 157 40.62 -3.82 -3.03
CA ARG A 157 40.31 -4.96 -2.14
C ARG A 157 39.35 -4.57 -1.03
N LYS A 158 39.65 -3.52 -0.26
CA LYS A 158 38.76 -3.00 0.81
C LYS A 158 37.40 -2.57 0.26
N ARG A 159 37.39 -1.87 -0.87
CA ARG A 159 36.15 -1.45 -1.54
C ARG A 159 35.31 -2.64 -2.00
N LEU A 160 35.94 -3.73 -2.46
CA LEU A 160 35.25 -4.97 -2.79
C LEU A 160 34.67 -5.64 -1.53
N SER A 161 35.45 -5.79 -0.46
CA SER A 161 34.97 -6.34 0.83
C SER A 161 33.73 -5.59 1.34
N SER A 162 33.77 -4.26 1.37
CA SER A 162 32.62 -3.45 1.83
C SER A 162 31.40 -3.61 0.94
N LYS A 163 31.57 -3.74 -0.39
CA LYS A 163 30.46 -3.99 -1.31
C LYS A 163 29.89 -5.40 -1.17
N LEU A 164 30.73 -6.42 -0.99
CA LEU A 164 30.30 -7.80 -0.77
C LEU A 164 29.55 -7.96 0.56
N SER A 165 30.04 -7.33 1.64
CA SER A 165 29.34 -7.27 2.92
C SER A 165 27.98 -6.57 2.80
N LEU A 166 27.90 -5.43 2.11
CA LEU A 166 26.62 -4.76 1.84
C LEU A 166 25.68 -5.68 1.02
N ALA A 167 26.18 -6.26 -0.08
CA ALA A 167 25.40 -7.17 -0.92
C ALA A 167 24.89 -8.40 -0.17
N MET A 168 25.67 -8.98 0.74
CA MET A 168 25.22 -10.08 1.60
C MET A 168 24.00 -9.69 2.46
N HIS A 169 23.97 -8.45 2.97
CA HIS A 169 22.83 -7.94 3.75
C HIS A 169 21.66 -7.48 2.87
N THR A 170 21.91 -6.95 1.68
CA THR A 170 20.88 -6.30 0.85
C THR A 170 20.46 -7.06 -0.41
N CYS A 171 21.08 -8.17 -0.79
CA CYS A 171 20.65 -8.96 -1.96
C CYS A 171 19.24 -9.55 -1.75
N CYS A 172 18.53 -9.79 -2.85
CA CYS A 172 17.27 -10.53 -2.84
C CYS A 172 17.30 -11.63 -3.92
N LEU A 173 16.15 -11.98 -4.49
CA LEU A 173 16.08 -12.74 -5.75
C LEU A 173 16.32 -11.83 -6.96
N THR A 174 16.99 -12.33 -8.00
CA THR A 174 17.03 -11.67 -9.32
C THR A 174 15.64 -11.66 -9.97
N LYS A 175 15.47 -10.99 -11.13
CA LYS A 175 14.17 -10.96 -11.82
C LYS A 175 13.74 -12.36 -12.27
N GLU A 176 14.70 -13.12 -12.79
CA GLU A 176 14.53 -14.50 -13.26
C GLU A 176 14.13 -15.42 -12.08
N GLN A 177 14.90 -15.37 -10.99
CA GLN A 177 14.58 -16.11 -9.76
C GLN A 177 13.23 -15.72 -9.13
N ALA A 178 12.84 -14.44 -9.25
CA ALA A 178 11.53 -13.98 -8.81
C ALA A 178 10.39 -14.52 -9.70
N ILE A 179 10.60 -14.61 -11.02
CA ILE A 179 9.63 -15.23 -11.94
C ILE A 179 9.44 -16.71 -11.61
N ASP A 180 10.53 -17.46 -11.37
CA ASP A 180 10.46 -18.85 -10.92
C ASP A 180 9.65 -18.98 -9.62
N GLU A 181 9.91 -18.11 -8.63
CA GLU A 181 9.15 -18.07 -7.38
C GLU A 181 7.66 -17.74 -7.60
N MET A 182 7.31 -16.82 -8.50
CA MET A 182 5.91 -16.54 -8.84
C MET A 182 5.21 -17.76 -9.45
N LEU A 183 5.89 -18.50 -10.32
CA LEU A 183 5.36 -19.72 -10.94
C LEU A 183 5.23 -20.87 -9.93
N ASP A 184 6.14 -21.00 -8.98
CA ASP A 184 6.03 -21.98 -7.89
C ASP A 184 4.91 -21.64 -6.91
N ILE A 185 4.74 -20.35 -6.59
CA ILE A 185 3.59 -19.85 -5.83
C ILE A 185 2.30 -20.23 -6.58
N GLN A 186 2.18 -19.90 -7.88
CA GLN A 186 1.01 -20.23 -8.70
C GLN A 186 0.65 -21.73 -8.67
N LYS A 187 1.65 -22.61 -8.86
CA LYS A 187 1.46 -24.07 -8.78
C LYS A 187 0.89 -24.50 -7.42
N SER A 188 1.34 -23.86 -6.33
CA SER A 188 0.96 -24.20 -4.95
C SER A 188 -0.45 -23.77 -4.52
N LEU A 189 -1.07 -22.81 -5.21
CA LEU A 189 -2.37 -22.25 -4.81
C LEU A 189 -3.54 -23.22 -5.04
N GLY A 190 -4.57 -23.12 -4.21
CA GLY A 190 -5.90 -23.65 -4.49
C GLY A 190 -6.66 -22.83 -5.55
N GLU A 191 -7.78 -23.37 -6.06
CA GLU A 191 -8.60 -22.73 -7.11
C GLU A 191 -9.12 -21.34 -6.71
N ASP A 192 -9.62 -21.20 -5.48
CA ASP A 192 -10.16 -19.95 -4.93
C ASP A 192 -9.09 -19.09 -4.22
N GLU A 193 -7.83 -19.54 -4.19
CA GLU A 193 -6.75 -18.81 -3.52
C GLU A 193 -6.10 -17.75 -4.41
N MET A 194 -5.79 -16.62 -3.79
CA MET A 194 -5.04 -15.52 -4.40
C MET A 194 -4.03 -14.94 -3.41
N VAL A 195 -2.93 -14.43 -3.93
CA VAL A 195 -1.86 -13.81 -3.13
C VAL A 195 -1.26 -12.62 -3.88
N GLY A 196 -1.03 -11.52 -3.17
CA GLY A 196 -0.23 -10.42 -3.70
C GLY A 196 1.25 -10.73 -3.57
N TYR A 197 2.02 -10.49 -4.61
CA TYR A 197 3.47 -10.67 -4.66
C TYR A 197 4.14 -9.33 -4.95
N VAL A 198 5.26 -9.04 -4.27
CA VAL A 198 6.05 -7.82 -4.46
C VAL A 198 7.50 -8.17 -4.77
N PHE A 199 7.99 -7.70 -5.92
CA PHE A 199 9.36 -7.86 -6.37
C PHE A 199 10.15 -6.58 -6.08
N THR A 200 11.07 -6.64 -5.10
CA THR A 200 11.85 -5.46 -4.66
C THR A 200 13.16 -5.28 -5.43
N ASN A 201 13.17 -5.58 -6.73
CA ASN A 201 14.28 -5.28 -7.64
C ASN A 201 15.65 -5.80 -7.20
N ASN A 202 15.67 -7.06 -6.73
CA ASN A 202 16.86 -7.73 -6.18
C ASN A 202 17.48 -7.05 -4.93
N VAL A 203 16.72 -6.21 -4.22
CA VAL A 203 17.24 -5.44 -3.08
C VAL A 203 16.32 -5.52 -1.86
N ARG A 204 16.88 -5.87 -0.70
CA ARG A 204 16.25 -5.86 0.65
C ARG A 204 16.72 -4.69 1.53
N SER A 205 17.34 -3.68 0.93
CA SER A 205 17.94 -2.55 1.64
C SER A 205 16.90 -1.65 2.31
N PRO A 206 17.13 -1.22 3.58
CA PRO A 206 16.29 -0.24 4.27
C PRO A 206 16.50 1.21 3.77
N ARG A 207 17.31 1.46 2.74
CA ARG A 207 17.74 2.81 2.32
C ARG A 207 17.70 3.10 0.81
N SER A 208 17.20 2.21 -0.04
CA SER A 208 17.28 2.39 -1.50
C SER A 208 16.01 2.10 -2.30
N ASN A 209 14.98 1.51 -1.69
CA ASN A 209 13.85 1.00 -2.44
C ASN A 209 12.75 2.03 -2.55
N VAL A 210 12.90 2.88 -3.57
CA VAL A 210 11.93 3.90 -3.94
C VAL A 210 10.85 3.30 -4.86
N HIS A 211 11.21 2.28 -5.64
CA HIS A 211 10.35 1.55 -6.56
C HIS A 211 10.41 0.04 -6.34
N PHE A 212 9.28 -0.63 -6.52
CA PHE A 212 9.16 -2.10 -6.60
C PHE A 212 7.92 -2.48 -7.42
N GLU A 213 7.96 -3.67 -8.00
CA GLU A 213 6.86 -4.21 -8.79
C GLU A 213 5.89 -5.03 -7.94
N ALA A 214 4.64 -5.09 -8.37
CA ALA A 214 3.61 -5.90 -7.71
C ALA A 214 2.75 -6.68 -8.71
N VAL A 215 2.40 -7.91 -8.37
CA VAL A 215 1.42 -8.71 -9.09
C VAL A 215 0.47 -9.42 -8.12
N ILE A 216 -0.67 -9.86 -8.63
CA ILE A 216 -1.57 -10.79 -7.96
C ILE A 216 -1.44 -12.13 -8.65
N ILE A 217 -1.18 -13.18 -7.87
CA ILE A 217 -1.04 -14.55 -8.36
C ILE A 217 -2.28 -15.32 -7.92
N THR A 218 -2.93 -15.98 -8.88
CA THR A 218 -3.95 -17.00 -8.66
C THR A 218 -3.49 -18.32 -9.28
N LYS A 219 -4.30 -19.38 -9.16
CA LYS A 219 -4.03 -20.67 -9.80
C LYS A 219 -3.84 -20.60 -11.32
N HIS A 220 -4.56 -19.72 -12.01
CA HIS A 220 -4.66 -19.72 -13.48
C HIS A 220 -4.01 -18.52 -14.17
N GLU A 221 -3.74 -17.44 -13.42
CA GLU A 221 -3.34 -16.15 -13.97
C GLU A 221 -2.43 -15.37 -13.02
N ILE A 222 -1.58 -14.54 -13.60
CA ILE A 222 -0.76 -13.55 -12.91
C ILE A 222 -1.22 -12.17 -13.41
N ILE A 223 -1.49 -11.24 -12.51
CA ILE A 223 -2.07 -9.94 -12.84
C ILE A 223 -1.17 -8.84 -12.29
N LYS A 224 -0.47 -8.13 -13.17
CA LYS A 224 0.25 -6.91 -12.85
C LYS A 224 -0.75 -5.73 -12.90
N PRO A 225 -1.10 -5.06 -11.80
CA PRO A 225 -2.21 -4.11 -11.79
C PRO A 225 -1.80 -2.66 -12.11
N VAL A 226 -0.50 -2.39 -12.23
CA VAL A 226 0.09 -1.10 -12.63
C VAL A 226 1.14 -1.40 -13.70
N GLU A 227 1.13 -0.62 -14.79
CA GLU A 227 2.19 -0.65 -15.80
C GLU A 227 3.01 0.65 -15.71
N TRP A 228 4.32 0.55 -15.84
CA TRP A 228 5.24 1.68 -15.63
C TRP A 228 5.85 2.18 -16.93
N GLY A 229 6.37 3.41 -16.88
CA GLY A 229 6.96 4.08 -18.03
C GLY A 229 8.40 3.68 -18.34
N VAL A 230 8.82 4.07 -19.55
CA VAL A 230 10.16 3.85 -20.13
C VAL A 230 11.31 4.47 -19.32
N ASP A 231 11.00 5.31 -18.33
CA ASP A 231 11.97 5.95 -17.43
C ASP A 231 12.46 5.04 -16.28
N ILE A 232 11.85 3.86 -16.11
CA ILE A 232 12.32 2.80 -15.19
C ILE A 232 13.23 1.84 -15.96
N LEU A 233 14.29 1.35 -15.32
CA LEU A 233 15.23 0.45 -15.99
C LEU A 233 14.56 -0.91 -16.29
N PRO A 234 14.68 -1.50 -17.49
CA PRO A 234 14.04 -2.79 -17.84
C PRO A 234 14.42 -4.00 -16.97
N LYS A 235 15.46 -3.87 -16.14
CA LYS A 235 15.88 -4.88 -15.15
C LYS A 235 15.10 -4.79 -13.83
N GLU A 236 14.38 -3.70 -13.63
CA GLU A 236 13.59 -3.35 -12.43
C GLU A 236 12.08 -3.44 -12.71
N MET A 237 11.69 -3.84 -13.92
CA MET A 237 10.30 -4.04 -14.33
C MET A 237 10.02 -5.50 -14.63
N LEU A 238 8.84 -5.98 -14.21
CA LEU A 238 8.27 -7.26 -14.64
C LEU A 238 7.46 -7.02 -15.92
N ASP A 239 7.92 -7.52 -17.05
CA ASP A 239 7.26 -7.36 -18.34
C ASP A 239 6.54 -8.66 -18.76
N HIS A 240 5.40 -8.52 -19.44
CA HIS A 240 4.66 -9.64 -20.02
C HIS A 240 5.46 -10.46 -21.05
N THR A 241 6.55 -9.90 -21.59
CA THR A 241 7.49 -10.56 -22.50
C THR A 241 8.66 -11.28 -21.81
N ASP A 242 8.83 -11.12 -20.49
CA ASP A 242 9.95 -11.74 -19.76
C ASP A 242 9.94 -13.27 -19.88
N GLU A 243 11.13 -13.85 -19.94
CA GLU A 243 11.32 -15.29 -20.05
C GLU A 243 10.71 -16.01 -18.82
N GLY A 244 10.08 -17.16 -19.04
CA GLY A 244 9.26 -17.86 -18.04
C GLY A 244 7.80 -17.39 -18.00
N LEU A 245 7.52 -16.08 -18.02
CA LEU A 245 6.15 -15.55 -17.92
C LEU A 245 5.29 -15.84 -19.15
N ASN A 246 5.91 -16.04 -20.32
CA ASN A 246 5.23 -16.48 -21.56
C ASN A 246 4.41 -17.79 -21.41
N SER A 247 4.62 -18.57 -20.34
CA SER A 247 3.86 -19.80 -20.05
C SER A 247 2.57 -19.57 -19.23
N ALA A 248 2.37 -18.38 -18.67
CA ALA A 248 1.24 -18.02 -17.82
C ALA A 248 0.33 -16.99 -18.50
N ALA A 249 -0.95 -16.95 -18.09
CA ALA A 249 -1.83 -15.85 -18.46
C ALA A 249 -1.45 -14.59 -17.65
N PHE A 250 -0.51 -13.81 -18.19
CA PHE A 250 0.02 -12.59 -17.55
C PHE A 250 -0.76 -11.34 -17.99
N PHE A 251 -1.74 -10.93 -17.21
CA PHE A 251 -2.56 -9.74 -17.48
C PHE A 251 -1.85 -8.48 -16.97
N SER A 252 -1.68 -7.46 -17.82
CA SER A 252 -1.26 -6.11 -17.40
C SER A 252 -2.00 -4.99 -18.15
N PRO A 253 -1.92 -3.72 -17.70
CA PRO A 253 -2.44 -2.56 -18.42
C PRO A 253 -1.75 -2.33 -19.79
N ARG A 254 -2.09 -3.17 -20.77
CA ARG A 254 -1.58 -3.16 -22.15
C ARG A 254 -2.16 -2.03 -22.99
N ALA A 255 -1.92 -0.79 -22.56
CA ALA A 255 -2.39 0.38 -23.26
C ALA A 255 -1.74 0.55 -24.65
N ASP A 256 -0.60 -0.11 -24.90
CA ASP A 256 0.04 -0.30 -26.20
C ASP A 256 -0.80 -1.14 -27.20
N LEU A 257 -1.68 -2.01 -26.72
CA LEU A 257 -2.65 -2.74 -27.56
C LEU A 257 -3.99 -2.01 -27.70
N LEU A 258 -4.23 -1.02 -26.83
CA LEU A 258 -5.50 -0.29 -26.78
C LEU A 258 -5.47 1.02 -27.58
N THR A 259 -4.33 1.42 -28.16
CA THR A 259 -4.23 2.57 -29.07
C THR A 259 -3.03 2.46 -30.01
N ASP A 260 -3.21 2.83 -31.29
CA ASP A 260 -2.12 2.85 -32.28
C ASP A 260 -1.35 4.19 -32.29
N LYS A 261 -1.75 5.16 -31.46
CA LYS A 261 -1.34 6.57 -31.61
C LYS A 261 -0.78 7.17 -30.33
N GLY A 262 0.46 7.62 -30.40
CA GLY A 262 1.13 8.34 -29.32
C GLY A 262 1.66 7.42 -28.22
N LEU A 263 2.27 8.02 -27.21
CA LEU A 263 2.70 7.28 -26.02
C LEU A 263 1.47 7.02 -25.12
N PRO A 264 1.21 5.77 -24.70
CA PRO A 264 0.11 5.48 -23.79
C PRO A 264 0.22 6.29 -22.50
N PRO A 265 -0.91 6.80 -21.95
CA PRO A 265 -0.85 7.62 -20.77
C PRO A 265 -0.56 6.73 -19.56
N GLN A 266 0.31 7.20 -18.67
CA GLN A 266 0.69 6.52 -17.44
C GLN A 266 0.05 7.23 -16.23
N GLN A 267 -0.11 6.54 -15.11
CA GLN A 267 -0.75 7.11 -13.90
C GLN A 267 -0.03 8.34 -13.34
N GLN A 268 1.25 8.49 -13.66
CA GLN A 268 2.19 9.49 -13.16
C GLN A 268 2.22 9.53 -11.63
N VAL A 269 3.26 8.92 -11.07
CA VAL A 269 3.50 8.88 -9.64
C VAL A 269 4.95 9.26 -9.42
N ASP A 270 5.20 10.12 -8.44
CA ASP A 270 6.57 10.47 -8.05
C ASP A 270 7.31 9.22 -7.55
N LYS A 271 8.64 9.26 -7.60
CA LYS A 271 9.43 8.07 -7.28
C LYS A 271 9.12 7.57 -5.85
N SER A 272 9.08 8.46 -4.86
CA SER A 272 8.89 8.14 -3.42
C SER A 272 7.59 7.36 -3.11
N HIS A 273 6.52 7.61 -3.87
CA HIS A 273 5.24 6.93 -3.68
C HIS A 273 4.96 5.75 -4.63
N SER A 274 5.85 5.45 -5.59
CA SER A 274 5.61 4.38 -6.57
C SER A 274 5.43 3.00 -5.92
N GLY A 275 6.24 2.65 -4.93
CA GLY A 275 6.03 1.44 -4.13
C GLY A 275 4.75 1.47 -3.27
N ALA A 276 4.41 2.63 -2.69
CA ALA A 276 3.18 2.76 -1.89
C ALA A 276 1.92 2.54 -2.73
N LEU A 277 1.92 3.00 -3.99
CA LEU A 277 0.87 2.73 -4.96
C LEU A 277 0.66 1.22 -5.16
N CYS A 278 1.72 0.45 -5.41
CA CYS A 278 1.67 -1.01 -5.55
C CYS A 278 0.98 -1.69 -4.35
N VAL A 279 1.37 -1.36 -3.12
CA VAL A 279 0.77 -1.96 -1.91
C VAL A 279 -0.69 -1.54 -1.73
N LEU A 280 -1.03 -0.28 -2.04
CA LEU A 280 -2.41 0.20 -2.02
C LEU A 280 -3.29 -0.53 -3.05
N TYR A 281 -2.75 -0.87 -4.22
CA TYR A 281 -3.46 -1.63 -5.26
C TYR A 281 -3.68 -3.07 -4.82
N LEU A 282 -2.66 -3.74 -4.28
CA LEU A 282 -2.80 -5.08 -3.71
C LEU A 282 -3.85 -5.10 -2.58
N LYS A 283 -3.82 -4.13 -1.66
CA LYS A 283 -4.86 -3.95 -0.62
C LYS A 283 -6.25 -3.85 -1.25
N LYS A 284 -6.42 -3.01 -2.27
CA LYS A 284 -7.73 -2.73 -2.88
C LYS A 284 -8.30 -3.89 -3.69
N LEU A 285 -7.45 -4.59 -4.42
CA LEU A 285 -7.85 -5.67 -5.30
C LEU A 285 -8.13 -6.96 -4.54
N LEU A 286 -7.36 -7.27 -3.49
CA LEU A 286 -7.48 -8.50 -2.71
C LEU A 286 -8.52 -8.40 -1.57
N GLN A 287 -8.84 -7.19 -1.10
CA GLN A 287 -9.81 -6.98 -0.01
C GLN A 287 -11.20 -7.54 -0.35
N GLY A 288 -11.81 -8.23 0.63
CA GLY A 288 -13.14 -8.82 0.47
C GLY A 288 -13.13 -9.97 -0.55
N ASN A 289 -12.16 -10.88 -0.41
CA ASN A 289 -11.94 -12.04 -1.28
C ASN A 289 -11.95 -11.67 -2.77
N GLY A 290 -11.11 -10.70 -3.15
CA GLY A 290 -10.92 -10.36 -4.57
C GLY A 290 -12.07 -9.60 -5.21
N LYS A 291 -13.05 -9.08 -4.46
CA LYS A 291 -14.27 -8.50 -5.03
C LYS A 291 -14.00 -7.41 -6.09
N ALA A 292 -13.10 -6.48 -5.82
CA ALA A 292 -12.75 -5.44 -6.79
C ALA A 292 -11.98 -5.98 -8.01
N LEU A 293 -11.20 -7.05 -7.83
CA LEU A 293 -10.51 -7.75 -8.91
C LEU A 293 -11.52 -8.47 -9.83
N PHE A 294 -12.54 -9.11 -9.28
CA PHE A 294 -13.47 -9.95 -10.06
C PHE A 294 -14.75 -9.25 -10.54
N GLU A 295 -15.28 -8.26 -9.79
CA GLU A 295 -16.54 -7.56 -10.14
C GLU A 295 -16.36 -6.16 -10.74
N ASP A 296 -15.23 -5.49 -10.46
CA ASP A 296 -15.01 -4.08 -10.81
C ASP A 296 -13.90 -3.85 -11.86
N SER A 297 -13.15 -4.89 -12.22
CA SER A 297 -12.06 -4.87 -13.22
C SER A 297 -12.37 -5.78 -14.42
N LEU A 298 -11.63 -5.64 -15.53
CA LEU A 298 -11.69 -6.60 -16.65
C LEU A 298 -10.34 -7.29 -16.86
N ARG A 299 -10.40 -8.59 -17.16
CA ARG A 299 -9.28 -9.43 -17.59
C ARG A 299 -9.65 -9.97 -18.98
N ILE A 300 -8.97 -9.51 -20.01
CA ILE A 300 -9.38 -9.69 -21.42
C ILE A 300 -8.31 -10.46 -22.19
N PRO A 301 -8.60 -11.70 -22.64
CA PRO A 301 -7.78 -12.39 -23.64
C PRO A 301 -8.04 -11.80 -25.04
N LEU A 302 -7.03 -11.15 -25.62
CA LEU A 302 -7.13 -10.38 -26.85
C LEU A 302 -6.16 -10.91 -27.92
N TYR A 303 -6.68 -11.45 -29.01
CA TYR A 303 -5.90 -11.76 -30.20
C TYR A 303 -5.58 -10.47 -30.96
N ASP A 304 -4.29 -10.23 -31.22
CA ASP A 304 -3.83 -9.09 -32.02
C ASP A 304 -3.88 -9.38 -33.53
N GLU A 305 -3.41 -8.42 -34.35
CA GLU A 305 -3.44 -8.54 -35.81
C GLU A 305 -2.65 -9.72 -36.37
N ASN A 306 -1.65 -10.21 -35.63
CA ASN A 306 -0.75 -11.30 -36.00
C ASN A 306 -1.18 -12.65 -35.41
N ASP A 307 -2.43 -12.75 -34.96
CA ASP A 307 -3.00 -13.94 -34.31
C ASP A 307 -2.28 -14.36 -33.01
N LYS A 308 -1.51 -13.44 -32.40
CA LYS A 308 -0.90 -13.65 -31.09
C LYS A 308 -1.90 -13.30 -29.99
N LEU A 309 -2.08 -14.23 -29.04
CA LEU A 309 -2.91 -14.01 -27.86
C LEU A 309 -2.16 -13.14 -26.84
N ASN A 310 -2.78 -12.04 -26.43
CA ASN A 310 -2.32 -11.13 -25.40
C ASN A 310 -3.33 -11.07 -24.25
N TYR A 311 -2.90 -10.62 -23.07
CA TYR A 311 -3.73 -10.57 -21.87
C TYR A 311 -3.77 -9.15 -21.30
N VAL A 312 -4.94 -8.51 -21.39
CA VAL A 312 -5.13 -7.09 -21.02
C VAL A 312 -5.88 -7.00 -19.68
N PHE A 313 -5.29 -6.27 -18.72
CA PHE A 313 -5.93 -5.88 -17.48
C PHE A 313 -6.49 -4.46 -17.56
N ILE A 314 -7.76 -4.29 -17.24
CA ILE A 314 -8.37 -2.98 -17.05
C ILE A 314 -8.68 -2.83 -15.55
N PRO A 315 -8.00 -1.92 -14.84
CA PRO A 315 -8.12 -1.82 -13.39
C PRO A 315 -9.49 -1.26 -12.95
N PRO A 316 -9.90 -1.52 -11.70
CA PRO A 316 -11.18 -1.04 -11.17
C PRO A 316 -11.18 0.48 -11.02
N PRO A 317 -12.35 1.14 -11.11
CA PRO A 317 -12.39 2.60 -11.20
C PRO A 317 -11.94 3.31 -9.91
N ASN A 318 -12.00 2.61 -8.77
CA ASN A 318 -11.63 3.15 -7.47
C ASN A 318 -10.14 3.51 -7.33
N ILE A 319 -9.27 2.97 -8.20
CA ILE A 319 -7.83 3.31 -8.22
C ILE A 319 -7.55 4.68 -8.86
N MET A 320 -8.48 5.22 -9.66
CA MET A 320 -8.31 6.52 -10.34
C MET A 320 -8.10 7.67 -9.35
N GLN A 321 -8.51 7.52 -8.09
CA GLN A 321 -8.24 8.47 -7.02
C GLN A 321 -6.74 8.65 -6.69
N TYR A 322 -5.88 7.69 -7.08
CA TYR A 322 -4.43 7.74 -6.86
C TYR A 322 -3.66 8.37 -8.02
N SER A 323 -4.24 8.44 -9.23
CA SER A 323 -3.57 9.02 -10.40
C SER A 323 -3.31 10.52 -10.21
N GLN A 324 -2.14 10.98 -10.60
CA GLN A 324 -1.86 12.42 -10.76
C GLN A 324 -2.12 12.87 -12.21
N ASN A 325 -2.08 11.95 -13.17
CA ASN A 325 -2.32 12.24 -14.58
C ASN A 325 -3.82 12.17 -14.93
N ASP A 326 -4.36 13.29 -15.42
CA ASP A 326 -5.73 13.36 -15.93
C ASP A 326 -5.90 12.66 -17.29
N LYS A 327 -4.86 12.67 -18.14
CA LYS A 327 -4.85 11.94 -19.43
C LYS A 327 -5.03 10.43 -19.23
N PHE A 328 -4.49 9.88 -18.15
CA PHE A 328 -4.69 8.47 -17.77
C PHE A 328 -6.15 8.16 -17.49
N ILE A 329 -6.81 8.97 -16.66
CA ILE A 329 -8.21 8.76 -16.27
C ILE A 329 -9.12 8.91 -17.50
N LYS A 330 -8.92 9.98 -18.28
CA LYS A 330 -9.66 10.24 -19.52
C LYS A 330 -9.52 9.10 -20.54
N PHE A 331 -8.36 8.46 -20.63
CA PHE A 331 -8.15 7.30 -21.49
C PHE A 331 -9.05 6.12 -21.10
N TYR A 332 -9.13 5.78 -19.80
CA TYR A 332 -10.04 4.71 -19.36
C TYR A 332 -11.53 5.10 -19.44
N GLN A 333 -11.87 6.38 -19.24
CA GLN A 333 -13.22 6.88 -19.48
C GLN A 333 -13.64 6.69 -20.96
N MET A 334 -12.79 7.08 -21.90
CA MET A 334 -13.03 6.86 -23.33
C MET A 334 -13.10 5.37 -23.70
N LEU A 335 -12.24 4.53 -23.09
CA LEU A 335 -12.27 3.07 -23.28
C LEU A 335 -13.59 2.44 -22.81
N MET A 336 -14.25 3.03 -21.81
CA MET A 336 -15.59 2.67 -21.35
C MET A 336 -16.73 3.31 -22.16
N GLY A 337 -16.41 4.08 -23.21
CA GLY A 337 -17.38 4.72 -24.10
C GLY A 337 -17.86 6.11 -23.67
N GLU A 338 -17.21 6.74 -22.69
CA GLU A 338 -17.51 8.13 -22.33
C GLU A 338 -16.91 9.10 -23.37
N LYS A 339 -17.69 10.10 -23.78
CA LYS A 339 -17.22 11.17 -24.67
C LYS A 339 -16.59 12.27 -23.83
N VAL A 340 -15.26 12.33 -23.82
CA VAL A 340 -14.49 13.30 -23.04
C VAL A 340 -13.69 14.21 -23.96
N GLU A 341 -13.60 15.49 -23.64
CA GLU A 341 -12.72 16.43 -24.34
C GLU A 341 -11.25 16.16 -23.96
N ILE A 342 -10.42 15.94 -25.00
CA ILE A 342 -9.00 15.63 -24.87
C ILE A 342 -8.15 16.64 -25.66
N SER A 343 -6.88 16.75 -25.25
CA SER A 343 -5.89 17.54 -25.99
C SER A 343 -5.46 16.81 -27.27
N SER A 344 -5.00 17.54 -28.28
CA SER A 344 -4.62 16.99 -29.60
C SER A 344 -3.42 16.05 -29.56
N ASP A 345 -2.62 16.09 -28.49
CA ASP A 345 -1.48 15.20 -28.24
C ASP A 345 -1.84 13.99 -27.36
N GLN A 346 -3.09 13.86 -26.91
CA GLN A 346 -3.53 12.75 -26.06
C GLN A 346 -3.93 11.53 -26.91
N PRO A 347 -3.44 10.32 -26.60
CA PRO A 347 -3.89 9.08 -27.24
C PRO A 347 -5.40 8.86 -27.07
N THR A 348 -6.06 8.46 -28.15
CA THR A 348 -7.45 7.98 -28.13
C THR A 348 -7.44 6.45 -28.14
N PRO A 349 -8.12 5.78 -27.18
CA PRO A 349 -8.23 4.33 -27.21
C PRO A 349 -9.14 3.86 -28.35
N HIS A 350 -8.90 2.63 -28.79
CA HIS A 350 -9.81 1.85 -29.62
C HIS A 350 -11.12 1.57 -28.89
N ASN A 351 -12.19 1.32 -29.66
CA ASN A 351 -13.45 0.86 -29.08
C ASN A 351 -13.28 -0.58 -28.57
N LEU A 352 -13.38 -0.75 -27.25
CA LEU A 352 -13.16 -2.02 -26.60
C LEU A 352 -14.17 -3.11 -27.01
N LYS A 353 -15.40 -2.74 -27.40
CA LYS A 353 -16.37 -3.71 -27.95
C LYS A 353 -15.95 -4.24 -29.32
N ASP A 354 -15.34 -3.39 -30.15
CA ASP A 354 -14.92 -3.75 -31.50
C ASP A 354 -13.67 -4.66 -31.40
N LEU A 355 -12.70 -4.30 -30.57
CA LEU A 355 -11.55 -5.15 -30.21
C LEU A 355 -11.97 -6.54 -29.69
N LEU A 356 -12.97 -6.60 -28.79
CA LEU A 356 -13.50 -7.87 -28.28
C LEU A 356 -14.17 -8.70 -29.39
N LEU A 357 -14.86 -8.06 -30.33
CA LEU A 357 -15.54 -8.72 -31.45
C LEU A 357 -14.54 -9.28 -32.48
N GLU A 358 -13.50 -8.52 -32.80
CA GLU A 358 -12.39 -8.94 -33.65
C GLU A 358 -11.63 -10.10 -33.02
N SER A 359 -11.22 -9.97 -31.75
CA SER A 359 -10.55 -11.02 -30.98
C SER A 359 -11.38 -12.30 -30.89
N LYS A 360 -12.69 -12.20 -30.61
CA LYS A 360 -13.63 -13.34 -30.65
C LYS A 360 -13.64 -14.01 -32.03
N THR A 361 -13.64 -13.22 -33.11
CA THR A 361 -13.68 -13.74 -34.48
C THR A 361 -12.38 -14.49 -34.81
N ARG A 362 -11.22 -13.93 -34.46
CA ARG A 362 -9.91 -14.62 -34.57
C ARG A 362 -9.86 -15.90 -33.74
N ALA A 363 -10.31 -15.86 -32.48
CA ALA A 363 -10.39 -17.03 -31.61
C ALA A 363 -11.23 -18.17 -32.23
N HIS A 364 -12.36 -17.84 -32.87
CA HIS A 364 -13.14 -18.85 -33.61
C HIS A 364 -12.40 -19.43 -34.82
N LEU A 365 -11.68 -18.61 -35.61
CA LEU A 365 -10.89 -19.07 -36.76
C LEU A 365 -9.71 -19.96 -36.35
N LEU A 366 -9.07 -19.64 -35.21
CA LEU A 366 -7.96 -20.39 -34.63
C LEU A 366 -8.41 -21.61 -33.81
N GLY A 367 -9.73 -21.81 -33.62
CA GLY A 367 -10.30 -22.93 -32.88
C GLY A 367 -10.35 -22.76 -31.35
N ASP A 368 -9.89 -21.63 -30.80
CA ASP A 368 -10.00 -21.32 -29.37
C ASP A 368 -11.43 -20.91 -28.98
N ARG A 369 -12.23 -21.94 -28.71
CA ARG A 369 -13.61 -21.77 -28.20
C ARG A 369 -13.66 -21.11 -26.82
N LYS A 370 -12.63 -21.24 -25.98
CA LYS A 370 -12.62 -20.69 -24.62
C LYS A 370 -12.50 -19.17 -24.66
N THR A 371 -11.52 -18.64 -25.39
CA THR A 371 -11.36 -17.20 -25.60
C THR A 371 -12.55 -16.60 -26.35
N ALA A 372 -13.08 -17.26 -27.37
CA ALA A 372 -14.28 -16.80 -28.07
C ALA A 372 -15.50 -16.67 -27.15
N GLN A 373 -15.74 -17.66 -26.27
CA GLN A 373 -16.85 -17.62 -25.31
C GLN A 373 -16.63 -16.57 -24.20
N LEU A 374 -15.41 -16.40 -23.71
CA LEU A 374 -15.06 -15.35 -22.76
C LEU A 374 -15.32 -13.96 -23.35
N ASN A 375 -14.88 -13.71 -24.59
CA ASN A 375 -15.04 -12.42 -25.24
C ASN A 375 -16.50 -12.12 -25.60
N GLN A 376 -17.30 -13.13 -25.97
CA GLN A 376 -18.75 -12.98 -26.09
C GLN A 376 -19.39 -12.55 -24.76
N ASN A 377 -19.08 -13.25 -23.66
CA ASN A 377 -19.60 -12.92 -22.33
C ASN A 377 -19.19 -11.50 -21.87
N LEU A 378 -18.01 -11.02 -22.27
CA LEU A 378 -17.55 -9.66 -21.99
C LEU A 378 -18.35 -8.63 -22.80
N ILE A 379 -18.57 -8.86 -24.11
CA ILE A 379 -19.38 -8.00 -24.98
C ILE A 379 -20.81 -7.86 -24.42
N ASP A 380 -21.45 -8.97 -24.07
CA ASP A 380 -22.84 -9.02 -23.60
C ASP A 380 -23.04 -8.25 -22.28
N LYS A 381 -22.01 -8.21 -21.42
CA LYS A 381 -22.04 -7.52 -20.13
C LYS A 381 -21.46 -6.11 -20.17
N PHE A 382 -20.84 -5.71 -21.28
CA PHE A 382 -20.03 -4.50 -21.36
C PHE A 382 -20.81 -3.23 -21.00
N ASP A 383 -22.04 -3.04 -21.51
CA ASP A 383 -22.79 -1.80 -21.24
C ASP A 383 -23.20 -1.65 -19.77
N ALA A 384 -23.44 -2.76 -19.08
CA ALA A 384 -23.72 -2.75 -17.64
C ALA A 384 -22.43 -2.51 -16.83
N PHE A 385 -21.32 -3.13 -17.25
CA PHE A 385 -20.01 -2.92 -16.66
C PHE A 385 -19.52 -1.47 -16.81
N SER A 386 -19.50 -0.93 -18.04
CA SER A 386 -19.11 0.45 -18.34
C SER A 386 -19.88 1.45 -17.49
N LYS A 387 -21.22 1.37 -17.43
CA LYS A 387 -22.03 2.26 -16.58
C LYS A 387 -21.70 2.16 -15.08
N LYS A 388 -21.40 0.95 -14.59
CA LYS A 388 -20.96 0.72 -13.20
C LYS A 388 -19.56 1.32 -12.98
N TRP A 389 -18.65 1.11 -13.92
CA TRP A 389 -17.26 1.55 -13.87
C TRP A 389 -17.15 3.08 -13.92
N LEU A 390 -17.80 3.73 -14.89
CA LEU A 390 -17.82 5.19 -15.07
C LEU A 390 -18.34 5.92 -13.83
N ARG A 391 -19.46 5.46 -13.25
CA ARG A 391 -19.97 5.99 -11.97
C ARG A 391 -18.95 5.83 -10.84
N GLY A 392 -18.27 4.68 -10.77
CA GLY A 392 -17.19 4.47 -9.80
C GLY A 392 -15.99 5.40 -10.04
N CYS A 393 -15.72 5.75 -11.30
CA CYS A 393 -14.64 6.65 -11.69
C CYS A 393 -14.97 8.08 -11.28
N GLU A 394 -16.19 8.55 -11.53
CA GLU A 394 -16.68 9.82 -10.99
C GLU A 394 -16.53 9.90 -9.45
N GLU A 395 -16.86 8.84 -8.72
CA GLU A 395 -16.71 8.81 -7.26
C GLU A 395 -15.24 8.80 -6.81
N ALA A 396 -14.35 8.19 -7.58
CA ALA A 396 -12.91 8.19 -7.34
C ALA A 396 -12.31 9.58 -7.61
N CYS A 397 -12.65 10.19 -8.75
CA CYS A 397 -12.28 11.57 -9.08
C CYS A 397 -12.83 12.55 -8.05
N LYS A 398 -14.10 12.47 -7.63
CA LYS A 398 -14.64 13.35 -6.56
C LYS A 398 -13.87 13.23 -5.23
N LYS A 399 -13.28 12.07 -4.90
CA LYS A 399 -12.40 11.89 -3.72
C LYS A 399 -10.99 12.44 -3.92
N ARG A 400 -10.43 12.28 -5.12
CA ARG A 400 -9.18 12.93 -5.57
C ARG A 400 -9.32 14.44 -5.46
N ASP A 401 -10.40 14.97 -6.04
CA ASP A 401 -10.58 16.40 -6.27
C ASP A 401 -10.79 17.16 -4.97
N GLN A 402 -11.44 16.55 -3.97
CA GLN A 402 -11.56 17.07 -2.60
C GLN A 402 -10.21 17.24 -1.87
N MET A 403 -9.14 16.58 -2.35
CA MET A 403 -7.80 16.66 -1.75
C MET A 403 -6.90 17.68 -2.45
N PHE A 404 -7.29 18.24 -3.60
CA PHE A 404 -6.57 19.39 -4.15
C PHE A 404 -6.63 20.62 -3.20
N LEU A 405 -5.75 21.57 -3.44
CA LEU A 405 -5.72 22.83 -2.73
C LEU A 405 -6.55 23.84 -3.54
N ASP A 406 -7.71 24.24 -3.00
CA ASP A 406 -8.47 25.35 -3.56
C ASP A 406 -7.54 26.56 -3.74
N ASN A 407 -7.46 27.10 -4.97
CA ASN A 407 -6.64 28.24 -5.43
C ASN A 407 -5.20 27.97 -5.94
N ASP A 408 -4.83 26.76 -6.36
CA ASP A 408 -3.59 26.55 -7.13
C ASP A 408 -3.80 25.65 -8.36
N GLU A 409 -3.57 26.22 -9.56
CA GLU A 409 -3.63 25.51 -10.85
C GLU A 409 -2.49 24.47 -10.98
N ASN A 410 -1.45 24.56 -10.13
CA ASN A 410 -0.40 23.55 -9.99
C ASN A 410 -0.63 22.61 -8.80
N SER A 411 -1.83 22.55 -8.19
CA SER A 411 -2.03 21.70 -7.01
C SER A 411 -1.94 20.21 -7.32
N TYR A 412 -1.08 19.50 -6.57
CA TYR A 412 -0.87 18.05 -6.71
C TYR A 412 -1.92 17.24 -5.95
N ASN A 413 -2.21 16.05 -6.46
CA ASN A 413 -3.10 15.10 -5.80
C ASN A 413 -2.39 14.51 -4.56
N ILE A 414 -2.63 15.10 -3.38
CA ILE A 414 -2.08 14.63 -2.11
C ILE A 414 -2.73 13.32 -1.61
N TYR A 415 -3.75 12.78 -2.30
CA TYR A 415 -4.43 11.55 -1.86
C TYR A 415 -3.47 10.36 -1.76
N LEU A 416 -2.53 10.23 -2.71
CA LEU A 416 -1.55 9.15 -2.70
C LEU A 416 -0.57 9.28 -1.53
N ALA A 417 -0.02 10.47 -1.28
CA ALA A 417 0.86 10.74 -0.14
C ALA A 417 0.14 10.54 1.20
N TYR A 418 -1.12 10.96 1.32
CA TYR A 418 -1.97 10.68 2.48
C TYR A 418 -2.20 9.16 2.68
N ALA A 419 -2.45 8.42 1.60
CA ALA A 419 -2.65 6.98 1.66
C ALA A 419 -1.35 6.22 2.00
N ALA A 420 -0.20 6.68 1.50
CA ALA A 420 1.12 6.16 1.84
C ALA A 420 1.50 6.45 3.30
N LYS A 421 1.24 7.66 3.81
CA LYS A 421 1.42 7.95 5.24
C LYS A 421 0.55 7.04 6.11
N ARG A 422 -0.72 6.84 5.74
CA ARG A 422 -1.60 5.92 6.47
C ARG A 422 -1.11 4.48 6.49
N LEU A 423 -0.42 4.05 5.44
CA LEU A 423 0.19 2.71 5.36
C LEU A 423 1.32 2.56 6.41
N LEU A 424 2.06 3.63 6.66
CA LEU A 424 3.09 3.70 7.72
C LEU A 424 2.47 3.89 9.11
N ASP A 425 1.39 4.66 9.25
CA ASP A 425 0.65 4.75 10.53
C ASP A 425 0.06 3.38 10.93
N GLU A 426 -0.28 2.53 9.95
CA GLU A 426 -0.75 1.14 10.15
C GLU A 426 0.38 0.22 10.71
N GLU A 427 1.64 0.45 10.34
CA GLU A 427 2.85 -0.18 10.91
C GLU A 427 3.09 0.27 12.37
N HIS A 428 3.02 1.57 12.64
CA HIS A 428 3.49 2.17 13.91
C HIS A 428 2.54 2.02 15.13
N SER A 429 1.33 1.47 14.97
CA SER A 429 0.34 1.37 16.06
C SER A 429 0.45 0.06 16.86
N PRO A 430 0.24 0.05 18.21
CA PRO A 430 0.76 -0.99 19.11
C PRO A 430 0.25 -2.42 18.84
N LYS A 431 1.13 -3.41 19.10
CA LYS A 431 0.98 -4.81 18.70
C LYS A 431 0.00 -5.65 19.58
N GLU A 432 -0.40 -5.20 20.77
CA GLU A 432 -1.13 -6.05 21.75
C GLU A 432 -2.67 -5.86 21.83
N GLU A 433 -3.21 -4.66 21.56
CA GLU A 433 -4.67 -4.43 21.61
C GLU A 433 -5.40 -5.05 20.40
N ARG A 434 -4.69 -5.21 19.28
CA ARG A 434 -5.23 -5.55 17.94
C ARG A 434 -5.86 -6.95 17.76
N VAL A 435 -5.77 -7.87 18.73
CA VAL A 435 -6.20 -9.27 18.55
C VAL A 435 -7.23 -9.74 19.59
N LYS A 436 -7.28 -9.10 20.77
CA LYS A 436 -8.09 -9.59 21.92
C LYS A 436 -9.50 -9.00 22.01
N GLN A 437 -9.76 -7.84 21.41
CA GLN A 437 -11.10 -7.22 21.48
C GLN A 437 -12.07 -7.84 20.45
N ASP A 438 -11.70 -7.89 19.16
CA ASP A 438 -12.61 -8.35 18.10
C ASP A 438 -12.91 -9.86 18.14
N SER A 439 -11.94 -10.70 18.50
CA SER A 439 -12.12 -12.18 18.55
C SER A 439 -13.14 -12.68 19.58
N THR A 440 -13.60 -11.81 20.49
CA THR A 440 -14.69 -12.11 21.45
C THR A 440 -16.05 -11.56 20.96
N ALA A 441 -16.05 -10.59 20.04
CA ALA A 441 -17.25 -10.00 19.44
C ALA A 441 -17.71 -10.80 18.22
N GLU A 442 -16.80 -11.13 17.30
CA GLU A 442 -17.11 -11.87 16.06
C GLU A 442 -17.66 -13.27 16.36
N LYS A 443 -17.05 -14.00 17.31
CA LYS A 443 -17.53 -15.32 17.77
C LYS A 443 -18.89 -15.32 18.47
N LYS A 444 -19.43 -14.15 18.84
CA LYS A 444 -20.81 -14.01 19.31
C LYS A 444 -21.76 -13.72 18.15
N GLN A 445 -21.36 -12.88 17.20
CA GLN A 445 -22.17 -12.56 16.03
C GLN A 445 -22.36 -13.75 15.09
N GLU A 446 -21.33 -14.59 14.87
CA GLU A 446 -21.49 -15.82 14.07
C GLU A 446 -22.53 -16.77 14.70
N LYS A 447 -22.52 -16.93 16.03
CA LYS A 447 -23.51 -17.75 16.76
C LYS A 447 -24.91 -17.17 16.86
N GLU A 448 -25.07 -15.87 16.64
CA GLU A 448 -26.38 -15.23 16.55
C GLU A 448 -26.92 -15.30 15.10
N GLN A 449 -26.05 -15.20 14.09
CA GLN A 449 -26.43 -15.36 12.68
C GLN A 449 -26.79 -16.81 12.30
N GLU A 450 -26.10 -17.83 12.84
CA GLU A 450 -26.50 -19.23 12.65
C GLU A 450 -27.93 -19.48 13.19
N LYS A 451 -28.30 -18.85 14.32
CA LYS A 451 -29.65 -18.95 14.89
C LYS A 451 -30.72 -18.20 14.09
N GLU A 452 -30.40 -17.05 13.51
CA GLU A 452 -31.33 -16.34 12.63
C GLU A 452 -31.55 -17.06 11.28
N GLN A 453 -30.55 -17.80 10.78
CA GLN A 453 -30.69 -18.63 9.58
C GLN A 453 -31.48 -19.93 9.83
N GLU A 454 -31.35 -20.57 11.00
CA GLU A 454 -32.27 -21.65 11.38
C GLU A 454 -33.72 -21.14 11.54
N ALA A 455 -33.91 -19.94 12.11
CA ALA A 455 -35.25 -19.36 12.29
C ALA A 455 -35.94 -18.96 10.97
N THR A 456 -35.18 -18.62 9.92
CA THR A 456 -35.77 -18.23 8.61
C THR A 456 -36.03 -19.41 7.68
N ASN A 457 -35.32 -20.54 7.82
CA ASN A 457 -35.57 -21.75 7.00
C ASN A 457 -36.83 -22.54 7.42
N VAL A 458 -37.46 -22.22 8.56
CA VAL A 458 -38.71 -22.87 9.04
C VAL A 458 -39.98 -22.25 8.42
N HIS A 459 -39.87 -21.27 7.50
CA HIS A 459 -41.05 -20.54 7.00
C HIS A 459 -41.18 -20.40 5.47
N VAL A 460 -40.52 -21.25 4.68
CA VAL A 460 -40.67 -21.28 3.20
C VAL A 460 -40.99 -22.66 2.62
N ASN A 461 -40.85 -23.75 3.38
CA ASN A 461 -41.30 -25.09 2.97
C ASN A 461 -42.44 -25.59 3.87
N ASP A 462 -43.68 -25.26 3.51
CA ASP A 462 -44.82 -26.18 3.64
C ASP A 462 -46.07 -25.62 2.93
N SER A 463 -46.29 -26.00 1.67
CA SER A 463 -47.60 -25.96 0.96
C SER A 463 -47.54 -26.57 -0.46
N GLN A 464 -47.43 -27.91 -0.56
CA GLN A 464 -47.81 -28.81 -1.67
C GLN A 464 -47.03 -30.15 -1.52
N GLU A 465 -47.60 -31.37 -1.51
CA GLU A 465 -48.98 -31.88 -1.62
C GLU A 465 -49.12 -33.16 -0.75
N HIS A 466 -50.26 -33.39 -0.08
CA HIS A 466 -51.14 -34.56 -0.32
C HIS A 466 -52.25 -34.73 0.73
N SER A 467 -53.49 -34.77 0.20
CA SER A 467 -54.70 -35.46 0.68
C SER A 467 -54.60 -36.47 1.85
N VAL A 468 -55.51 -36.36 2.84
CA VAL A 468 -56.62 -37.33 3.08
C VAL A 468 -57.65 -36.78 4.11
N GLU A 469 -58.93 -36.81 3.69
CA GLU A 469 -60.23 -36.91 4.38
C GLU A 469 -60.59 -36.28 5.77
N ALA A 470 -61.85 -35.81 5.80
CA ALA A 470 -62.87 -35.97 6.86
C ALA A 470 -63.15 -34.86 7.92
N ARG A 471 -64.07 -33.95 7.50
CA ARG A 471 -65.35 -33.57 8.18
C ARG A 471 -65.39 -32.61 9.41
N VAL A 472 -66.49 -31.83 9.38
CA VAL A 472 -67.25 -31.15 10.47
C VAL A 472 -67.04 -29.63 10.66
N SER A 473 -67.81 -28.87 9.87
CA SER A 473 -68.75 -27.79 10.26
C SER A 473 -68.31 -26.47 10.94
N ALA A 474 -68.71 -25.35 10.29
CA ALA A 474 -69.38 -24.14 10.85
C ALA A 474 -68.63 -23.25 11.90
N SER A 475 -68.87 -21.94 12.05
CA SER A 475 -69.49 -20.85 11.26
C SER A 475 -69.27 -19.52 12.03
N GLN A 476 -69.35 -18.35 11.35
CA GLN A 476 -69.59 -17.00 11.93
C GLN A 476 -68.44 -16.38 12.80
N THR A 477 -67.78 -15.30 12.36
CA THR A 477 -68.09 -13.85 12.50
C THR A 477 -68.26 -13.32 13.93
N GLU A 478 -67.33 -12.47 14.40
CA GLU A 478 -67.56 -11.08 14.87
C GLU A 478 -66.28 -10.42 15.43
N ASP A 479 -66.17 -9.10 15.26
CA ASP A 479 -65.20 -8.13 15.85
C ASP A 479 -66.03 -7.10 16.65
N PRO A 480 -65.46 -6.22 17.51
CA PRO A 480 -64.40 -6.35 18.52
C PRO A 480 -64.94 -5.88 19.92
N PRO A 481 -64.11 -5.64 20.97
CA PRO A 481 -63.82 -4.23 21.32
C PRO A 481 -62.49 -3.95 22.08
N GLN A 482 -62.20 -2.65 22.28
CA GLN A 482 -61.06 -2.10 23.05
C GLN A 482 -61.29 -2.11 24.58
N THR A 483 -60.23 -2.18 25.41
CA THR A 483 -60.03 -1.27 26.58
C THR A 483 -58.68 -1.45 27.35
N SER A 484 -58.11 -0.30 27.74
CA SER A 484 -57.44 0.03 29.03
C SER A 484 -56.12 -0.64 29.53
N ILE A 485 -55.25 0.23 30.08
CA ILE A 485 -53.94 0.00 30.73
C ILE A 485 -54.12 -0.30 32.25
N PRO A 486 -53.13 -0.89 32.96
CA PRO A 486 -52.34 -0.06 33.89
C PRO A 486 -50.86 -0.47 34.13
N GLN A 487 -50.01 0.50 34.53
CA GLN A 487 -48.69 0.30 35.15
C GLN A 487 -48.79 0.12 36.69
N PRO A 488 -47.78 -0.48 37.35
CA PRO A 488 -47.57 -0.35 38.79
C PRO A 488 -46.25 0.33 39.22
N ALA A 489 -46.41 1.38 40.05
CA ALA A 489 -45.63 1.76 41.25
C ALA A 489 -44.09 1.92 41.24
N GLN A 490 -43.65 3.14 41.61
CA GLN A 490 -42.44 3.40 42.40
C GLN A 490 -42.76 3.37 43.93
N PRO A 491 -41.74 3.20 44.79
CA PRO A 491 -41.71 3.75 46.15
C PRO A 491 -40.79 4.99 46.29
N SER A 492 -41.19 5.93 47.16
CA SER A 492 -40.37 7.07 47.65
C SER A 492 -39.72 6.72 49.01
N ILE A 493 -38.97 7.55 49.77
CA ILE A 493 -38.79 9.01 49.94
C ILE A 493 -37.32 9.27 50.44
N SER A 494 -36.76 10.45 50.78
CA SER A 494 -37.23 11.86 50.91
C SER A 494 -36.07 12.88 50.84
N SER A 495 -36.31 14.00 50.15
CA SER A 495 -35.84 15.40 50.40
C SER A 495 -34.61 15.71 51.29
N GLN A 496 -33.69 16.50 50.75
CA GLN A 496 -33.41 17.86 51.27
C GLN A 496 -33.27 18.85 50.10
N ALA A 497 -33.97 19.98 50.19
CA ALA A 497 -33.89 21.05 49.20
C ALA A 497 -32.93 22.15 49.66
N LYS A 498 -32.07 22.62 48.76
CA LYS A 498 -31.46 23.95 48.83
C LYS A 498 -31.47 24.60 47.44
N GLU A 499 -32.22 25.70 47.38
CA GLU A 499 -32.02 26.89 46.54
C GLU A 499 -31.69 26.66 45.06
N ASN A 500 -32.73 26.77 44.22
CA ASN A 500 -32.60 27.07 42.79
C ASN A 500 -31.94 28.45 42.60
N VAL A 501 -30.65 28.48 42.32
CA VAL A 501 -29.99 29.62 41.68
C VAL A 501 -30.20 29.51 40.16
N PRO A 502 -30.56 30.59 39.44
CA PRO A 502 -30.71 30.56 37.99
C PRO A 502 -29.47 30.02 37.27
N SER A 503 -29.67 29.12 36.31
CA SER A 503 -28.63 28.24 35.74
C SER A 503 -27.64 28.91 34.76
N ASP A 504 -27.46 30.23 34.83
CA ASP A 504 -26.67 31.02 33.86
C ASP A 504 -25.33 31.57 34.40
N LEU A 505 -24.89 31.10 35.57
CA LEU A 505 -23.56 31.43 36.15
C LEU A 505 -22.74 30.19 36.53
N LYS A 506 -22.69 29.17 35.64
CA LYS A 506 -21.58 28.19 35.70
C LYS A 506 -20.30 28.84 35.16
N ASP A 507 -19.18 28.61 35.85
CA ASP A 507 -17.85 29.00 35.37
C ASP A 507 -17.67 28.51 33.92
N PRO A 508 -17.32 29.41 32.95
CA PRO A 508 -17.06 29.03 31.56
C PRO A 508 -16.11 27.82 31.42
N LYS A 509 -15.18 27.66 32.35
CA LYS A 509 -14.25 26.52 32.42
C LYS A 509 -14.94 25.21 32.79
N GLU A 510 -15.79 25.20 33.80
CA GLU A 510 -16.56 24.02 34.18
C GLU A 510 -17.61 23.68 33.11
N LYS A 511 -18.25 24.68 32.50
CA LYS A 511 -19.15 24.49 31.35
C LYS A 511 -18.42 23.87 30.14
N PHE A 512 -17.16 24.22 29.91
CA PHE A 512 -16.35 23.58 28.87
C PHE A 512 -16.00 22.11 29.23
N LYS A 513 -15.68 21.81 30.49
CA LYS A 513 -15.48 20.42 30.93
C LYS A 513 -16.75 19.59 30.83
N GLU A 514 -17.91 20.12 31.21
CA GLU A 514 -19.20 19.45 31.09
C GLU A 514 -19.49 19.08 29.62
N ASP A 515 -19.38 20.03 28.67
CA ASP A 515 -19.55 19.76 27.24
C ASP A 515 -18.55 18.70 26.70
N LEU A 516 -17.31 18.68 27.23
CA LEU A 516 -16.28 17.69 26.88
C LEU A 516 -16.57 16.29 27.46
N GLN A 517 -17.04 16.23 28.71
CA GLN A 517 -17.41 14.99 29.39
C GLN A 517 -18.68 14.39 28.78
N GLU A 518 -19.69 15.20 28.44
CA GLU A 518 -20.88 14.75 27.71
C GLU A 518 -20.50 14.17 26.34
N TYR A 519 -19.57 14.81 25.63
CA TYR A 519 -19.04 14.27 24.38
C TYR A 519 -18.37 12.90 24.55
N VAL A 520 -17.54 12.73 25.59
CA VAL A 520 -16.88 11.45 25.90
C VAL A 520 -17.91 10.39 26.28
N PHE A 521 -18.85 10.69 27.18
CA PHE A 521 -19.91 9.77 27.59
C PHE A 521 -20.74 9.30 26.39
N LYS A 522 -21.20 10.24 25.56
CA LYS A 522 -21.93 9.92 24.33
C LYS A 522 -21.08 9.09 23.35
N ARG A 523 -19.77 9.34 23.25
CA ARG A 523 -18.88 8.57 22.38
C ARG A 523 -18.54 7.17 22.87
N ILE A 524 -18.49 6.96 24.18
CA ILE A 524 -18.35 5.62 24.76
C ILE A 524 -19.63 4.82 24.52
N SER A 525 -20.81 5.42 24.75
CA SER A 525 -22.10 4.78 24.48
C SER A 525 -22.33 4.48 23.00
N GLU A 526 -21.95 5.38 22.08
CA GLU A 526 -21.96 5.15 20.63
C GLU A 526 -20.97 4.06 20.17
N ALA A 527 -19.97 3.70 21.00
CA ALA A 527 -18.97 2.66 20.69
C ALA A 527 -19.25 1.31 21.36
N GLY A 528 -20.15 1.25 22.36
CA GLY A 528 -20.46 0.03 23.13
C GLY A 528 -21.93 -0.42 23.08
N GLY A 529 -22.80 0.24 22.33
CA GLY A 529 -24.23 -0.10 22.25
C GLY A 529 -24.54 -1.20 21.22
N GLN A 530 -25.17 -2.30 21.67
CA GLN A 530 -25.63 -3.42 20.82
C GLN A 530 -26.88 -3.11 19.95
N ASP A 531 -27.18 -1.83 19.66
CA ASP A 531 -28.47 -1.44 19.10
C ASP A 531 -28.32 -0.57 17.84
N LEU A 532 -28.21 -1.24 16.68
CA LEU A 532 -28.05 -0.61 15.36
C LEU A 532 -29.06 -1.07 14.29
N ALA A 533 -30.07 -1.86 14.68
CA ALA A 533 -31.15 -2.27 13.77
C ALA A 533 -32.12 -1.13 13.41
N ALA A 534 -32.20 -0.06 14.21
CA ALA A 534 -33.22 0.99 14.06
C ALA A 534 -32.81 2.23 13.23
N HIS A 535 -31.58 2.30 12.68
CA HIS A 535 -31.09 3.49 11.95
C HIS A 535 -30.75 3.27 10.47
N HIS A 536 -31.10 2.11 9.91
CA HIS A 536 -31.15 1.88 8.47
C HIS A 536 -32.36 2.57 7.80
N ARG A 537 -32.42 3.92 7.81
CA ARG A 537 -33.27 4.73 6.89
C ARG A 537 -32.92 6.22 6.84
N THR A 538 -31.65 6.56 6.66
CA THR A 538 -31.24 7.90 6.20
C THR A 538 -30.14 7.79 5.17
N LYS A 539 -30.24 8.51 4.04
CA LYS A 539 -29.22 8.52 2.97
C LYS A 539 -27.85 8.94 3.55
N ILE A 540 -26.88 8.03 3.59
CA ILE A 540 -25.50 8.37 3.98
C ILE A 540 -24.71 8.82 2.74
N LEU A 541 -24.82 10.12 2.47
CA LEU A 541 -23.71 10.89 1.91
C LEU A 541 -22.58 11.02 2.96
N THR A 542 -21.34 11.16 2.51
CA THR A 542 -20.11 11.43 3.28
C THR A 542 -19.59 10.33 4.23
N LEU A 543 -18.68 9.50 3.69
CA LEU A 543 -17.62 8.86 4.48
C LEU A 543 -16.78 9.95 5.19
N LYS A 544 -16.70 9.92 6.52
CA LYS A 544 -15.98 10.94 7.30
C LYS A 544 -14.56 10.49 7.61
N PHE A 545 -13.60 11.06 6.89
CA PHE A 545 -12.18 11.02 7.27
C PHE A 545 -12.00 11.68 8.65
N GLY A 546 -11.29 11.02 9.57
CA GLY A 546 -10.93 11.58 10.87
C GLY A 546 -10.51 10.53 11.90
N TYR A 547 -9.93 11.02 13.00
CA TYR A 547 -9.43 10.25 14.14
C TYR A 547 -10.46 9.26 14.71
N SER A 548 -9.98 8.15 15.29
CA SER A 548 -10.85 7.14 15.92
C SER A 548 -11.64 7.71 17.11
N ALA A 549 -12.64 6.95 17.59
CA ALA A 549 -13.37 7.32 18.80
C ALA A 549 -12.42 7.41 20.01
N GLU A 550 -11.53 6.43 20.16
CA GLU A 550 -10.53 6.37 21.24
C GLU A 550 -9.51 7.50 21.17
N GLN A 551 -9.00 7.83 19.99
CA GLN A 551 -8.11 8.98 19.80
C GLN A 551 -8.78 10.29 20.24
N LYS A 552 -10.06 10.46 19.91
CA LYS A 552 -10.84 11.63 20.35
C LYS A 552 -11.12 11.63 21.85
N ILE A 553 -11.49 10.49 22.43
CA ILE A 553 -11.72 10.35 23.88
C ILE A 553 -10.42 10.63 24.65
N THR A 554 -9.30 10.08 24.19
CA THR A 554 -7.97 10.28 24.78
C THR A 554 -7.57 11.75 24.73
N ALA A 555 -7.69 12.38 23.56
CA ALA A 555 -7.37 13.79 23.40
C ALA A 555 -8.28 14.71 24.25
N VAL A 556 -9.56 14.37 24.39
CA VAL A 556 -10.48 15.09 25.29
C VAL A 556 -10.10 14.91 26.75
N ASN A 557 -9.79 13.69 27.21
CA ASN A 557 -9.37 13.44 28.59
C ASN A 557 -8.07 14.19 28.93
N LYS A 558 -7.12 14.26 28.00
CA LYS A 558 -5.90 15.08 28.12
C LYS A 558 -6.21 16.58 28.17
N LEU A 559 -7.16 17.07 27.36
CA LEU A 559 -7.61 18.46 27.40
C LEU A 559 -8.32 18.80 28.71
N ILE A 560 -9.13 17.90 29.27
CA ILE A 560 -9.73 18.05 30.61
C ILE A 560 -8.64 18.14 31.68
N CYS A 561 -7.62 17.28 31.62
CA CYS A 561 -6.47 17.36 32.52
C CYS A 561 -5.70 18.70 32.38
N ALA A 562 -5.54 19.22 31.16
CA ALA A 562 -4.95 20.54 30.92
C ALA A 562 -5.83 21.70 31.44
N LEU A 563 -7.16 21.58 31.33
CA LEU A 563 -8.13 22.49 31.95
C LEU A 563 -7.96 22.48 33.48
N ASP A 564 -8.02 21.31 34.13
CA ASP A 564 -7.86 21.18 35.58
C ASP A 564 -6.52 21.76 36.08
N MET A 565 -5.43 21.48 35.35
CA MET A 565 -4.07 21.86 35.73
C MET A 565 -3.58 23.17 35.10
N GLN A 566 -4.47 24.03 34.57
CA GLN A 566 -4.15 25.26 33.83
C GLN A 566 -3.13 26.21 34.51
N ASN A 567 -3.11 26.27 35.85
CA ASN A 567 -2.17 27.11 36.62
C ASN A 567 -0.87 26.38 37.02
N LYS A 568 -0.71 25.11 36.61
CA LYS A 568 0.39 24.19 36.96
C LYS A 568 0.66 23.20 35.80
N LEU A 569 0.59 23.66 34.54
CA LEU A 569 0.68 22.80 33.35
C LEU A 569 1.98 21.99 33.27
N GLU A 570 3.07 22.56 33.77
CA GLU A 570 4.40 21.95 33.98
C GLU A 570 4.41 20.73 34.93
N LYS A 571 3.36 20.55 35.73
CA LYS A 571 3.24 19.46 36.71
C LYS A 571 2.31 18.33 36.26
N ARG A 572 1.83 18.37 35.01
CA ARG A 572 1.04 17.27 34.44
C ARG A 572 1.92 16.01 34.28
N PRO A 573 1.37 14.80 34.45
CA PRO A 573 2.07 13.57 34.09
C PRO A 573 2.37 13.55 32.59
N LYS A 574 3.57 13.11 32.16
CA LYS A 574 3.95 13.06 30.74
C LYS A 574 2.93 12.38 29.83
N LYS A 575 2.27 11.32 30.31
CA LYS A 575 1.19 10.61 29.58
C LYS A 575 -0.07 11.45 29.31
N MET A 576 -0.21 12.61 29.97
CA MET A 576 -1.31 13.57 29.81
C MET A 576 -0.88 14.87 29.07
N GLU A 577 0.35 14.91 28.53
CA GLU A 577 0.76 15.94 27.58
C GLU A 577 -0.03 15.79 26.27
N LEU A 578 -0.37 16.92 25.65
CA LEU A 578 -1.16 16.96 24.42
C LEU A 578 -0.22 16.84 23.23
N THR A 579 -0.21 15.67 22.60
CA THR A 579 0.58 15.42 21.39
C THR A 579 -0.04 16.12 20.17
N GLU A 580 0.72 16.24 19.09
CA GLU A 580 0.21 16.75 17.81
C GLU A 580 -1.00 15.95 17.30
N THR A 581 -1.03 14.64 17.54
CA THR A 581 -2.17 13.76 17.24
C THR A 581 -3.40 14.12 18.09
N ASP A 582 -3.22 14.41 19.39
CA ASP A 582 -4.31 14.83 20.27
C ASP A 582 -4.88 16.19 19.83
N ILE A 583 -4.01 17.15 19.54
CA ILE A 583 -4.39 18.48 19.03
C ILE A 583 -5.11 18.35 17.68
N GLY A 584 -4.67 17.45 16.81
CA GLY A 584 -5.36 17.10 15.57
C GLY A 584 -6.76 16.50 15.79
N ALA A 585 -6.91 15.60 16.76
CA ALA A 585 -8.19 15.01 17.11
C ALA A 585 -9.18 16.04 17.68
N LEU A 586 -8.71 16.98 18.50
CA LEU A 586 -9.49 18.08 19.06
C LEU A 586 -9.90 19.12 18.01
N THR A 587 -9.03 19.41 17.04
CA THR A 587 -9.24 20.46 16.03
C THR A 587 -9.99 20.00 14.77
N THR A 588 -10.54 18.78 14.74
CA THR A 588 -11.25 18.24 13.57
C THR A 588 -12.62 17.62 13.91
N SER A 589 -13.43 17.38 12.87
CA SER A 589 -14.68 16.61 12.92
C SER A 589 -15.77 17.20 13.85
N ARG A 590 -16.74 16.36 14.26
CA ARG A 590 -17.85 16.73 15.16
C ARG A 590 -17.40 17.26 16.53
N LEU A 591 -16.23 16.83 17.02
CA LEU A 591 -15.67 17.30 18.30
C LEU A 591 -15.35 18.80 18.22
N TYR A 592 -14.61 19.20 17.19
CA TYR A 592 -14.33 20.60 16.95
C TYR A 592 -15.61 21.41 16.71
N GLY A 593 -16.49 20.92 15.81
CA GLY A 593 -17.71 21.64 15.42
C GLY A 593 -18.73 21.85 16.54
N ASN A 594 -18.90 20.87 17.42
CA ASN A 594 -19.99 20.86 18.41
C ASN A 594 -19.55 21.30 19.82
N VAL A 595 -18.26 21.18 20.15
CA VAL A 595 -17.72 21.44 21.50
C VAL A 595 -16.62 22.49 21.46
N ILE A 596 -15.47 22.20 20.84
CA ILE A 596 -14.30 23.11 20.90
C ILE A 596 -14.60 24.49 20.32
N LYS A 597 -15.36 24.59 19.22
CA LYS A 597 -15.73 25.86 18.59
C LYS A 597 -16.57 26.77 19.52
N LYS A 598 -17.37 26.21 20.43
CA LYS A 598 -18.15 26.99 21.42
C LYS A 598 -17.25 27.64 22.46
N HIS A 599 -16.17 26.96 22.83
CA HIS A 599 -15.24 27.35 23.89
C HIS A 599 -13.87 27.79 23.36
N LEU A 600 -13.81 28.23 22.09
CA LEU A 600 -12.57 28.41 21.33
C LEU A 600 -11.59 29.38 22.00
N GLY A 601 -12.08 30.40 22.70
CA GLY A 601 -11.24 31.33 23.48
C GLY A 601 -10.50 30.64 24.63
N LEU A 602 -11.18 29.82 25.42
CA LEU A 602 -10.56 29.04 26.51
C LEU A 602 -9.62 27.96 25.96
N PHE A 603 -10.01 27.31 24.87
CA PHE A 603 -9.17 26.32 24.19
C PHE A 603 -7.84 26.93 23.72
N ASN A 604 -7.87 28.06 23.02
CA ASN A 604 -6.67 28.75 22.55
C ASN A 604 -5.81 29.26 23.71
N GLN A 605 -6.41 29.84 24.76
CA GLN A 605 -5.68 30.29 25.96
C GLN A 605 -4.96 29.17 26.72
N ILE A 606 -5.40 27.92 26.57
CA ILE A 606 -4.72 26.76 27.14
C ILE A 606 -3.60 26.31 26.21
N LEU A 607 -3.86 26.17 24.91
CA LEU A 607 -2.83 25.82 23.92
C LEU A 607 -1.64 26.81 23.95
N GLU A 608 -1.91 28.11 24.04
CA GLU A 608 -0.87 29.15 24.13
C GLU A 608 0.00 29.05 25.39
N LYS A 609 -0.46 28.33 26.43
CA LYS A 609 0.24 28.14 27.71
C LYS A 609 0.78 26.71 27.90
N LEU A 610 0.71 25.86 26.89
CA LEU A 610 1.27 24.50 26.96
C LEU A 610 2.80 24.55 26.81
N PRO A 611 3.57 24.02 27.78
CA PRO A 611 5.03 23.93 27.66
C PRO A 611 5.48 23.16 26.42
N GLU A 612 4.73 22.13 26.01
CA GLU A 612 4.99 21.38 24.78
C GLU A 612 4.90 22.23 23.49
N ILE A 613 4.19 23.38 23.50
CA ILE A 613 4.05 24.27 22.33
C ILE A 613 5.09 25.41 22.35
N GLU A 614 5.52 25.90 23.52
CA GLU A 614 6.63 26.86 23.60
C GLU A 614 7.97 26.24 23.22
N ASN A 615 8.27 25.02 23.69
CA ASN A 615 9.51 24.33 23.37
C ASN A 615 9.67 24.04 21.86
N GLN A 616 8.57 23.81 21.14
CA GLN A 616 8.59 23.66 19.68
C GLN A 616 8.94 24.97 18.94
N LYS A 617 8.51 26.14 19.46
CA LYS A 617 8.86 27.44 18.86
C LYS A 617 10.33 27.80 19.04
N VAL A 618 10.94 27.45 20.18
CA VAL A 618 12.35 27.78 20.48
C VAL A 618 13.33 26.99 19.60
N ASN A 619 13.03 25.73 19.26
CA ASN A 619 13.90 24.92 18.40
C ASN A 619 13.96 25.40 16.95
N ASN A 620 12.88 26.03 16.44
CA ASN A 620 12.85 26.57 15.07
C ASN A 620 13.67 27.87 14.88
N PHE A 621 14.16 28.50 15.95
CA PHE A 621 14.98 29.72 15.89
C PHE A 621 16.49 29.46 16.15
N ARG A 622 16.94 28.20 16.20
CA ARG A 622 18.34 27.83 16.48
C ARG A 622 19.13 27.28 15.29
N HIS A 623 18.55 27.30 14.08
CA HIS A 623 19.21 26.82 12.87
C HIS A 623 19.60 27.91 11.86
N ASP A 624 19.39 29.19 12.18
CA ASP A 624 19.84 30.34 11.39
C ASP A 624 20.95 31.16 12.10
N ILE A 625 22.13 30.55 12.30
CA ILE A 625 23.44 31.23 12.47
C ILE A 625 24.53 30.37 11.80
#